data_AF-A0A7N2LEG0-F1
#
_entry.id   AF-A0A7N2LEG0-F1
#
_cell.length_a   1.000
_cell.length_b   1.000
_cell.length_c   1.000
_cell.angle_alpha   90.00
_cell.angle_beta   90.00
_cell.angle_gamma   90.00
#
_symmetry.space_group_name_H-M   'P 1'
#
loop_
_entity.id
_entity.type
_entity.pdbx_description
1 polymer ?
#
loop_
_entity_poly.entity_id
_entity_poly.type
_entity_poly.pdbx_seq_one_letter_code
_entity_poly.pdbx_strand_id
1 'polypeptide(L)'
;MLLSLLTMHVTFMQLGGPEKVSEITGRRGMLVRAASGKGVTYQARNTKDVTMEMVNMHEKQLFMDGKKLVAIISEAGSAGVSLQADRRATNQKRRVHLTLELPWSADRAIQQFGRTHRSNQASAPEYRLLFTNLGGERRFASIVAKRLASLGALTQGDRRAGPSLSAYNYDSAYGKRALVVMYKGIMEQDSLPVVPPGCSSEKLETIQDFIVKAKAALVSVGIVRDTVLANGKDSGKLSGRIVDSDMHDVGRFLNRILGLPPDIQNRLFELFISILDLLIQNARIEGNLDSGIVDIKANVIELQGTPKTVHEDQMSGASTVLFTFTLDRGVTWESASTMLDEKQKDGLSSANDGFYESRREWLGRRHFILAFESSASGMYKIVRPAVGESIREMTLSELKNKYRKLSSLEKARSGWEDEYEVSSKQCMHGPNCKLGDYCQTGRRIQEVNVLGGIILPVWGTIEKALSKQARQSHKRLRVVRIETTADNRRIVGLLVPNAAVESVLQELGWVQDIDD
;
A
#
# COMPACT_ATOMS: atom_id res chain seq x y z
N MET A 1 -24.88 10.02 13.39
CA MET A 1 -25.28 8.96 12.45
C MET A 1 -26.81 8.91 12.26
N LEU A 2 -27.47 10.06 12.08
CA LEU A 2 -28.90 10.21 11.72
C LEU A 2 -29.07 10.68 10.26
N LEU A 3 -27.96 10.94 9.56
CA LEU A 3 -27.96 11.52 8.21
C LEU A 3 -28.34 10.52 7.10
N SER A 4 -28.01 9.22 7.18
CA SER A 4 -28.19 8.31 6.02
C SER A 4 -29.65 8.07 5.65
N LEU A 5 -30.55 8.00 6.63
CA LEU A 5 -32.00 7.81 6.40
C LEU A 5 -32.67 9.04 5.78
N LEU A 6 -32.23 10.25 6.18
CA LEU A 6 -32.74 11.52 5.68
C LEU A 6 -32.24 11.79 4.26
N THR A 7 -30.94 11.60 4.00
CA THR A 7 -30.35 11.76 2.67
C THR A 7 -31.00 10.81 1.66
N MET A 8 -31.14 9.53 2.00
CA MET A 8 -31.77 8.55 1.10
C MET A 8 -33.22 8.92 0.76
N HIS A 9 -33.99 9.41 1.74
CA HIS A 9 -35.37 9.81 1.53
C HIS A 9 -35.50 11.04 0.63
N VAL A 10 -34.67 12.07 0.86
CA VAL A 10 -34.63 13.27 0.03
C VAL A 10 -34.26 12.92 -1.40
N THR A 11 -33.22 12.09 -1.59
CA THR A 11 -32.80 11.62 -2.92
C THR A 11 -33.91 10.84 -3.62
N PHE A 12 -34.58 9.92 -2.92
CA PHE A 12 -35.69 9.15 -3.48
C PHE A 12 -36.82 10.06 -4.00
N MET A 13 -37.22 11.06 -3.21
CA MET A 13 -38.26 12.00 -3.63
C MET A 13 -37.82 12.89 -4.80
N GLN A 14 -36.58 13.38 -4.80
CA GLN A 14 -36.02 14.18 -5.90
C GLN A 14 -35.92 13.41 -7.22
N LEU A 15 -35.71 12.09 -7.15
CA LEU A 15 -35.66 11.20 -8.33
C LEU A 15 -37.05 10.80 -8.86
N GLY A 16 -38.12 11.36 -8.28
CA GLY A 16 -39.50 11.13 -8.73
C GLY A 16 -40.30 10.14 -7.88
N GLY A 17 -39.79 9.76 -6.71
CA GLY A 17 -40.55 9.02 -5.70
C GLY A 17 -41.00 7.62 -6.13
N PRO A 18 -42.06 7.07 -5.49
CA PRO A 18 -42.45 5.67 -5.64
C PRO A 18 -42.97 5.30 -7.03
N GLU A 19 -43.34 6.29 -7.86
CA GLU A 19 -43.80 6.04 -9.23
C GLU A 19 -42.63 5.78 -10.18
N LYS A 20 -41.50 6.49 -10.01
CA LYS A 20 -40.37 6.45 -10.94
C LYS A 20 -39.17 5.64 -10.44
N VAL A 21 -39.07 5.44 -9.13
CA VAL A 21 -37.92 4.81 -8.47
C VAL A 21 -38.31 3.48 -7.86
N SER A 22 -37.52 2.44 -8.18
CA SER A 22 -37.62 1.12 -7.54
C SER A 22 -36.87 1.14 -6.22
N GLU A 23 -37.58 1.13 -5.10
CA GLU A 23 -36.96 1.05 -3.78
C GLU A 23 -36.79 -0.41 -3.35
N ILE A 24 -35.56 -0.85 -3.12
CA ILE A 24 -35.20 -2.20 -2.67
C ILE A 24 -34.37 -2.07 -1.38
N THR A 25 -35.05 -1.73 -0.30
CA THR A 25 -34.43 -1.41 1.00
C THR A 25 -35.06 -2.22 2.12
N GLY A 26 -34.46 -2.16 3.32
CA GLY A 26 -35.05 -2.73 4.55
C GLY A 26 -36.13 -1.87 5.20
N ARG A 27 -36.49 -0.71 4.62
CA ARG A 27 -37.49 0.19 5.21
C ARG A 27 -38.90 -0.40 5.07
N ARG A 28 -39.76 -0.12 6.06
CA ARG A 28 -41.18 -0.55 6.01
C ARG A 28 -42.12 0.49 5.38
N GLY A 29 -41.69 1.74 5.32
CA GLY A 29 -42.49 2.85 4.80
C GLY A 29 -41.67 4.11 4.55
N MET A 30 -42.38 5.12 4.08
CA MET A 30 -41.83 6.41 3.68
C MET A 30 -42.76 7.55 4.13
N LEU A 31 -42.17 8.73 4.28
CA LEU A 31 -42.91 9.95 4.58
C LEU A 31 -43.20 10.65 3.26
N VAL A 32 -44.46 10.74 2.86
CA VAL A 32 -44.84 11.38 1.59
C VAL A 32 -45.52 12.71 1.89
N ARG A 33 -45.16 13.75 1.15
CA ARG A 33 -45.89 15.02 1.22
C ARG A 33 -47.27 14.82 0.63
N ALA A 34 -48.31 15.20 1.36
CA ALA A 34 -49.67 15.13 0.86
C ALA A 34 -49.81 16.02 -0.39
N ALA A 35 -50.53 15.54 -1.41
CA ALA A 35 -50.78 16.30 -2.65
C ALA A 35 -51.46 17.65 -2.39
N SER A 36 -52.15 17.78 -1.25
CA SER A 36 -52.79 19.01 -0.77
C SER A 36 -51.83 20.05 -0.18
N GLY A 37 -50.52 19.77 -0.12
CA GLY A 37 -49.51 20.64 0.49
C GLY A 37 -49.55 20.74 2.02
N LYS A 38 -50.59 20.20 2.66
CA LYS A 38 -50.78 20.22 4.11
C LYS A 38 -50.11 19.02 4.79
N GLY A 39 -48.79 19.11 4.96
CA GLY A 39 -48.03 18.23 5.84
C GLY A 39 -47.47 16.96 5.18
N VAL A 40 -46.97 16.08 6.05
CA VAL A 40 -46.24 14.86 5.69
C VAL A 40 -46.98 13.66 6.30
N THR A 41 -47.35 12.69 5.47
CA THR A 41 -48.06 11.48 5.88
C THR A 41 -47.15 10.26 5.75
N TYR A 42 -47.20 9.35 6.72
CA TYR A 42 -46.50 8.07 6.61
C TYR A 42 -47.28 7.12 5.68
N GLN A 43 -46.59 6.59 4.68
CA GLN A 43 -47.11 5.62 3.72
C GLN A 43 -46.30 4.33 3.80
N ALA A 44 -46.97 3.20 3.97
CA ALA A 44 -46.32 1.89 3.92
C ALA A 44 -45.86 1.58 2.48
N ARG A 45 -44.79 0.80 2.35
CA ARG A 45 -44.21 0.46 1.03
C ARG A 45 -45.02 -0.59 0.27
N ASN A 46 -45.82 -1.40 0.97
CA ASN A 46 -46.70 -2.36 0.33
C ASN A 46 -47.94 -1.69 -0.25
N THR A 47 -48.42 -2.26 -1.36
CA THR A 47 -49.76 -2.00 -1.89
C THR A 47 -50.75 -3.02 -1.32
N LYS A 48 -52.04 -2.86 -1.65
CA LYS A 48 -53.06 -3.85 -1.27
C LYS A 48 -52.78 -5.24 -1.86
N ASP A 49 -52.08 -5.29 -2.99
CA ASP A 49 -51.89 -6.51 -3.80
C ASP A 49 -50.51 -7.17 -3.60
N VAL A 50 -49.58 -6.52 -2.89
CA VAL A 50 -48.21 -7.02 -2.68
C VAL A 50 -47.92 -7.04 -1.20
N THR A 51 -47.59 -8.21 -0.65
CA THR A 51 -47.23 -8.33 0.77
C THR A 51 -45.88 -7.65 1.05
N MET A 52 -45.67 -7.18 2.29
CA MET A 52 -44.43 -6.52 2.69
C MET A 52 -43.16 -7.34 2.41
N GLU A 53 -43.25 -8.67 2.46
CA GLU A 53 -42.14 -9.58 2.17
C GLU A 53 -41.79 -9.61 0.68
N MET A 54 -42.80 -9.43 -0.19
CA MET A 54 -42.64 -9.48 -1.64
C MET A 54 -42.34 -8.12 -2.28
N VAL A 55 -42.48 -7.01 -1.55
CA VAL A 55 -42.27 -5.64 -2.09
C VAL A 55 -40.92 -5.48 -2.77
N ASN A 56 -39.83 -5.95 -2.17
CA ASN A 56 -38.49 -5.84 -2.76
C ASN A 56 -38.38 -6.60 -4.09
N MET A 57 -39.02 -7.76 -4.20
CA MET A 57 -39.03 -8.57 -5.42
C MET A 57 -39.92 -7.95 -6.50
N HIS A 58 -41.05 -7.38 -6.10
CA HIS A 58 -41.92 -6.65 -7.01
C HIS A 58 -41.20 -5.42 -7.58
N GLU A 59 -40.57 -4.60 -6.74
CA GLU A 59 -39.82 -3.40 -7.14
C GLU A 59 -38.62 -3.73 -8.05
N LYS A 60 -37.93 -4.84 -7.77
CA LYS A 60 -36.90 -5.40 -8.66
C LYS A 60 -37.48 -5.74 -10.03
N GLN A 61 -38.64 -6.39 -10.10
CA GLN A 61 -39.25 -6.77 -11.37
C GLN A 61 -39.63 -5.53 -12.19
N LEU A 62 -40.21 -4.50 -11.57
CA LEU A 62 -40.52 -3.24 -12.24
C LEU A 62 -39.27 -2.58 -12.86
N PHE A 63 -38.13 -2.68 -12.18
CA PHE A 63 -36.85 -2.19 -12.73
C PHE A 63 -36.35 -3.04 -13.92
N MET A 64 -36.39 -4.37 -13.78
CA MET A 64 -35.92 -5.31 -14.80
C MET A 64 -36.82 -5.35 -16.06
N ASP A 65 -38.10 -5.04 -15.90
CA ASP A 65 -39.06 -4.87 -16.99
C ASP A 65 -38.95 -3.49 -17.68
N GLY A 66 -38.19 -2.56 -17.09
CA GLY A 66 -38.01 -1.21 -17.61
C GLY A 66 -39.16 -0.25 -17.32
N LYS A 67 -40.13 -0.65 -16.49
CA LYS A 67 -41.21 0.22 -16.00
C LYS A 67 -40.67 1.35 -15.11
N LYS A 68 -39.62 1.06 -14.36
CA LYS A 68 -38.83 2.03 -13.59
C LYS A 68 -37.37 1.98 -14.05
N LEU A 69 -36.76 3.15 -14.25
CA LEU A 69 -35.39 3.25 -14.77
C LEU A 69 -34.34 3.50 -13.69
N VAL A 70 -34.77 3.82 -12.47
CA VAL A 70 -33.91 4.10 -11.33
C VAL A 70 -34.20 3.10 -10.24
N ALA A 71 -33.17 2.51 -9.64
CA ALA A 71 -33.31 1.65 -8.47
C ALA A 71 -32.42 2.16 -7.33
N ILE A 72 -32.96 2.17 -6.12
CA ILE A 72 -32.22 2.45 -4.88
C ILE A 72 -32.15 1.15 -4.08
N ILE A 73 -30.93 0.71 -3.79
CA ILE A 73 -30.66 -0.48 -2.99
C ILE A 73 -30.01 -0.10 -1.67
N SER A 74 -30.33 -0.83 -0.61
CA SER A 74 -29.57 -0.80 0.64
C SER A 74 -29.02 -2.18 0.98
N GLU A 75 -28.00 -2.26 1.83
CA GLU A 75 -27.40 -3.55 2.24
C GLU A 75 -28.46 -4.52 2.79
N ALA A 76 -29.36 -4.03 3.65
CA ALA A 76 -30.41 -4.82 4.26
C ALA A 76 -31.50 -5.30 3.27
N GLY A 77 -31.74 -4.58 2.18
CA GLY A 77 -32.81 -4.90 1.22
C GLY A 77 -32.36 -5.68 -0.01
N SER A 78 -31.06 -5.67 -0.32
CA SER A 78 -30.52 -6.16 -1.59
C SER A 78 -29.84 -7.53 -1.53
N ALA A 79 -29.86 -8.19 -0.37
CA ALA A 79 -29.40 -9.58 -0.25
C ALA A 79 -30.11 -10.48 -1.28
N GLY A 80 -29.37 -11.34 -1.98
CA GLY A 80 -29.87 -12.14 -3.10
C GLY A 80 -30.33 -11.40 -4.39
N VAL A 81 -30.51 -10.07 -4.37
CA VAL A 81 -31.05 -9.33 -5.53
C VAL A 81 -30.02 -9.19 -6.66
N SER A 82 -30.49 -9.25 -7.90
CA SER A 82 -29.70 -9.09 -9.12
C SER A 82 -30.39 -8.06 -10.03
N LEU A 83 -29.64 -7.05 -10.44
CA LEU A 83 -30.05 -5.88 -11.21
C LEU A 83 -29.14 -5.66 -12.43
N GLN A 84 -28.32 -6.64 -12.82
CA GLN A 84 -27.48 -6.52 -14.02
C GLN A 84 -28.32 -6.30 -15.28
N ALA A 85 -27.70 -5.81 -16.35
CA ALA A 85 -28.33 -5.76 -17.67
C ALA A 85 -28.39 -7.17 -18.28
N ASP A 86 -29.16 -8.09 -17.67
CA ASP A 86 -29.26 -9.49 -18.12
C ASP A 86 -29.83 -9.56 -19.54
N ARG A 87 -29.21 -10.35 -20.42
CA ARG A 87 -29.68 -10.57 -21.81
C ARG A 87 -31.09 -11.18 -21.89
N ARG A 88 -31.58 -11.77 -20.81
CA ARG A 88 -32.94 -12.33 -20.70
C ARG A 88 -33.98 -11.33 -20.21
N ALA A 89 -33.55 -10.18 -19.69
CA ALA A 89 -34.46 -9.16 -19.20
C ALA A 89 -34.83 -8.16 -20.32
N THR A 90 -36.00 -7.54 -20.20
CA THR A 90 -36.45 -6.48 -21.11
C THR A 90 -35.56 -5.24 -21.00
N ASN A 91 -35.23 -4.82 -19.77
CA ASN A 91 -34.36 -3.66 -19.55
C ASN A 91 -32.87 -4.03 -19.63
N GLN A 92 -32.30 -3.91 -20.82
CA GLN A 92 -30.88 -4.17 -21.09
C GLN A 92 -29.99 -2.92 -21.12
N LYS A 93 -30.52 -1.75 -20.73
CA LYS A 93 -29.76 -0.48 -20.73
C LYS A 93 -28.51 -0.59 -19.86
N ARG A 94 -27.41 0.07 -20.26
CA ARG A 94 -26.17 0.09 -19.48
C ARG A 94 -26.43 0.57 -18.05
N ARG A 95 -25.91 -0.17 -17.07
CA ARG A 95 -26.06 0.17 -15.64
C ARG A 95 -25.05 1.24 -15.26
N VAL A 96 -25.50 2.33 -14.66
CA VAL A 96 -24.65 3.30 -13.97
C VAL A 96 -24.90 3.13 -12.48
N HIS A 97 -23.93 2.57 -11.77
CA HIS A 97 -24.00 2.29 -10.34
C HIS A 97 -23.38 3.46 -9.58
N LEU A 98 -24.22 4.27 -8.94
CA LEU A 98 -23.77 5.35 -8.06
C LEU A 98 -23.70 4.85 -6.62
N THR A 99 -22.53 4.97 -6.01
CA THR A 99 -22.34 4.63 -4.60
C THR A 99 -22.27 5.90 -3.79
N LEU A 100 -23.35 6.18 -3.05
CA LEU A 100 -23.46 7.34 -2.16
C LEU A 100 -22.78 7.12 -0.81
N GLU A 101 -22.81 5.90 -0.31
CA GLU A 101 -22.16 5.49 0.93
C GLU A 101 -21.35 4.22 0.65
N LEU A 102 -20.04 4.31 0.83
CA LEU A 102 -19.16 3.17 0.60
C LEU A 102 -19.23 2.21 1.80
N PRO A 103 -19.44 0.90 1.57
CA PRO A 103 -19.38 -0.07 2.65
C PRO A 103 -18.02 -0.08 3.35
N TRP A 104 -18.04 -0.23 4.67
CA TRP A 104 -16.86 -0.25 5.54
C TRP A 104 -15.85 -1.37 5.21
N SER A 105 -16.29 -2.41 4.50
CA SER A 105 -15.43 -3.49 4.03
C SER A 105 -15.47 -3.59 2.51
N ALA A 106 -14.30 -3.83 1.92
CA ALA A 106 -14.19 -4.06 0.50
C ALA A 106 -15.00 -5.28 0.04
N ASP A 107 -15.08 -6.34 0.85
CA ASP A 107 -15.86 -7.53 0.52
C ASP A 107 -17.36 -7.20 0.42
N ARG A 108 -17.90 -6.38 1.32
CA ARG A 108 -19.29 -5.88 1.20
C ARG A 108 -19.46 -4.97 -0.01
N ALA A 109 -18.49 -4.12 -0.32
CA ALA A 109 -18.53 -3.28 -1.52
C ALA A 109 -18.56 -4.14 -2.79
N ILE A 110 -17.74 -5.18 -2.88
CA ILE A 110 -17.74 -6.15 -3.98
C ILE A 110 -19.09 -6.86 -4.07
N GLN A 111 -19.65 -7.29 -2.95
CA GLN A 111 -20.97 -7.91 -2.93
C GLN A 111 -22.07 -6.95 -3.41
N GLN A 112 -21.96 -5.65 -3.13
CA GLN A 112 -22.86 -4.60 -3.63
C GLN A 112 -22.68 -4.37 -5.14
N PHE A 113 -21.45 -4.34 -5.62
CA PHE A 113 -21.16 -4.22 -7.05
C PHE A 113 -21.62 -5.44 -7.86
N GLY A 114 -21.52 -6.64 -7.26
CA GLY A 114 -22.06 -7.89 -7.80
C GLY A 114 -23.59 -7.92 -7.96
N ARG A 115 -24.32 -6.90 -7.46
CA ARG A 115 -25.76 -6.74 -7.75
C ARG A 115 -25.98 -6.28 -9.18
N THR A 116 -25.07 -5.50 -9.74
CA THR A 116 -25.15 -4.95 -11.11
C THR A 116 -24.15 -5.57 -12.08
N HIS A 117 -23.19 -6.35 -11.59
CA HIS A 117 -22.16 -7.00 -12.39
C HIS A 117 -22.18 -8.52 -12.22
N ARG A 118 -22.64 -9.25 -13.24
CA ARG A 118 -22.66 -10.73 -13.26
C ARG A 118 -22.44 -11.28 -14.67
N SER A 119 -22.28 -12.60 -14.76
CA SER A 119 -22.31 -13.32 -16.03
C SER A 119 -23.64 -13.09 -16.76
N ASN A 120 -23.62 -13.21 -18.10
CA ASN A 120 -24.77 -12.99 -18.98
C ASN A 120 -25.29 -11.54 -19.06
N GLN A 121 -24.51 -10.54 -18.66
CA GLN A 121 -24.86 -9.14 -18.87
C GLN A 121 -24.62 -8.70 -20.34
N ALA A 122 -25.56 -7.96 -20.92
CA ALA A 122 -25.46 -7.36 -22.25
C ALA A 122 -24.40 -6.27 -22.32
N SER A 123 -24.18 -5.55 -21.21
CA SER A 123 -23.17 -4.51 -21.08
C SER A 123 -22.59 -4.47 -19.66
N ALA A 124 -21.33 -4.04 -19.54
CA ALA A 124 -20.69 -3.84 -18.25
C ALA A 124 -21.16 -2.53 -17.58
N PRO A 125 -21.37 -2.54 -16.25
CA PRO A 125 -21.75 -1.34 -15.51
C PRO A 125 -20.63 -0.29 -15.50
N GLU A 126 -21.02 0.99 -15.40
CA GLU A 126 -20.13 2.07 -14.97
C GLU A 126 -20.31 2.31 -13.47
N TYR A 127 -19.21 2.40 -12.73
CA TYR A 127 -19.23 2.73 -11.30
C TYR A 127 -18.87 4.20 -11.08
N ARG A 128 -19.70 4.91 -10.32
CA ARG A 128 -19.46 6.29 -9.87
C ARG A 128 -19.45 6.29 -8.34
N LEU A 129 -18.27 6.37 -7.75
CA LEU A 129 -18.10 6.45 -6.30
C LEU A 129 -18.13 7.92 -5.88
N LEU A 130 -19.09 8.28 -5.03
CA LEU A 130 -19.22 9.64 -4.51
C LEU A 130 -18.71 9.65 -3.07
N PHE A 131 -17.80 10.58 -2.78
CA PHE A 131 -17.27 10.80 -1.44
C PHE A 131 -16.94 12.28 -1.27
N THR A 132 -17.03 12.76 -0.05
CA THR A 132 -16.67 14.12 0.34
C THR A 132 -15.16 14.25 0.54
N ASN A 133 -14.69 15.47 0.65
CA ASN A 133 -13.28 15.76 0.94
C ASN A 133 -12.88 15.43 2.40
N LEU A 134 -13.78 14.89 3.22
CA LEU A 134 -13.51 14.49 4.60
C LEU A 134 -12.49 13.35 4.64
N GLY A 135 -11.46 13.47 5.48
CA GLY A 135 -10.38 12.48 5.60
C GLY A 135 -10.90 11.06 5.87
N GLY A 136 -11.97 10.94 6.67
CA GLY A 136 -12.63 9.66 6.95
C GLY A 136 -13.21 8.97 5.71
N GLU A 137 -13.77 9.71 4.73
CA GLU A 137 -14.39 9.14 3.53
C GLU A 137 -13.37 8.82 2.42
N ARG A 138 -12.29 9.62 2.29
CA ARG A 138 -11.21 9.35 1.31
C ARG A 138 -10.56 7.97 1.50
N ARG A 139 -10.52 7.49 2.74
CA ARG A 139 -10.05 6.12 3.07
C ARG A 139 -10.92 5.03 2.46
N PHE A 140 -12.24 5.14 2.56
CA PHE A 140 -13.14 4.08 2.08
C PHE A 140 -13.08 3.97 0.56
N ALA A 141 -13.00 5.11 -0.13
CA ALA A 141 -12.88 5.15 -1.58
C ALA A 141 -11.60 4.44 -2.06
N SER A 142 -10.46 4.68 -1.40
CA SER A 142 -9.17 4.09 -1.80
C SER A 142 -9.05 2.59 -1.49
N ILE A 143 -9.60 2.10 -0.37
CA ILE A 143 -9.64 0.66 -0.04
C ILE A 143 -10.52 -0.10 -1.04
N VAL A 144 -11.71 0.42 -1.34
CA VAL A 144 -12.64 -0.18 -2.30
C VAL A 144 -12.05 -0.15 -3.72
N ALA A 145 -11.45 0.97 -4.12
CA ALA A 145 -10.77 1.08 -5.41
C ALA A 145 -9.59 0.09 -5.55
N LYS A 146 -8.79 -0.12 -4.48
CA LYS A 146 -7.68 -1.09 -4.47
C LYS A 146 -8.18 -2.52 -4.71
N ARG A 147 -9.25 -2.91 -4.02
CA ARG A 147 -9.85 -4.26 -4.16
C ARG A 147 -10.56 -4.46 -5.50
N LEU A 148 -11.21 -3.42 -6.03
CA LEU A 148 -11.73 -3.43 -7.41
C LEU A 148 -10.60 -3.63 -8.44
N ALA A 149 -9.47 -2.93 -8.28
CA ALA A 149 -8.31 -3.10 -9.15
C ALA A 149 -7.68 -4.50 -9.03
N SER A 150 -7.57 -5.04 -7.81
CA SER A 150 -7.11 -6.42 -7.59
C SER A 150 -8.05 -7.46 -8.22
N LEU A 151 -9.37 -7.26 -8.18
CA LEU A 151 -10.34 -8.13 -8.84
C LEU A 151 -10.24 -8.09 -10.36
N GLY A 152 -9.99 -6.90 -10.95
CA GLY A 152 -9.71 -6.77 -12.38
C GLY A 152 -8.43 -7.49 -12.81
N ALA A 153 -7.37 -7.38 -11.99
CA ALA A 153 -6.11 -8.08 -12.21
C ALA A 153 -6.24 -9.61 -12.11
N LEU A 154 -7.10 -10.11 -11.20
CA LEU A 154 -7.39 -11.54 -11.03
C LEU A 154 -8.29 -12.12 -12.12
N THR A 155 -9.08 -11.30 -12.82
CA THR A 155 -10.05 -11.76 -13.81
C THR A 155 -9.61 -11.53 -15.26
N GLN A 156 -8.66 -10.61 -15.53
CA GLN A 156 -8.20 -10.32 -16.89
C GLN A 156 -6.68 -10.31 -17.09
N GLY A 157 -5.86 -10.53 -16.06
CA GLY A 157 -4.39 -10.60 -16.22
C GLY A 157 -3.70 -9.29 -16.68
N ASP A 158 -4.46 -8.21 -16.92
CA ASP A 158 -3.94 -6.91 -17.35
C ASP A 158 -3.97 -5.90 -16.20
N ARG A 159 -2.81 -5.31 -15.91
CA ARG A 159 -2.60 -4.37 -14.79
C ARG A 159 -2.57 -2.91 -15.24
N ARG A 160 -2.98 -2.61 -16.47
CA ARG A 160 -2.78 -1.29 -17.09
C ARG A 160 -3.79 -0.19 -16.74
N ALA A 161 -4.68 -0.36 -15.76
CA ALA A 161 -5.62 0.71 -15.38
C ALA A 161 -5.63 0.99 -13.87
N GLY A 162 -4.79 1.93 -13.43
CA GLY A 162 -4.97 2.65 -12.17
C GLY A 162 -3.67 3.01 -11.44
N PRO A 163 -3.59 4.16 -10.76
CA PRO A 163 -2.44 4.51 -9.91
C PRO A 163 -2.22 3.45 -8.83
N SER A 164 -0.98 3.28 -8.35
CA SER A 164 -0.65 2.29 -7.31
C SER A 164 -1.34 2.61 -5.98
N LEU A 165 -2.49 2.01 -5.71
CA LEU A 165 -3.35 2.27 -4.53
C LEU A 165 -2.85 1.61 -3.24
N SER A 166 -1.60 1.13 -3.17
CA SER A 166 -0.99 0.58 -1.94
C SER A 166 -0.76 1.66 -0.87
N ALA A 167 -0.66 2.93 -1.26
CA ALA A 167 -0.44 4.09 -0.39
C ALA A 167 -1.54 4.34 0.66
N TYR A 168 -2.69 3.66 0.57
CA TYR A 168 -3.87 3.96 1.39
C TYR A 168 -4.29 2.80 2.33
N ASN A 169 -3.43 1.81 2.56
CA ASN A 169 -3.69 0.72 3.50
C ASN A 169 -3.32 1.09 4.95
N TYR A 170 -4.22 1.82 5.62
CA TYR A 170 -4.00 2.31 6.98
C TYR A 170 -4.12 1.24 8.07
N ASP A 171 -4.71 0.08 7.80
CA ASP A 171 -4.76 -1.03 8.77
C ASP A 171 -3.52 -1.95 8.67
N SER A 172 -2.49 -1.50 7.96
CA SER A 172 -1.18 -2.15 7.90
C SER A 172 -0.46 -2.07 9.25
N ALA A 173 0.57 -2.90 9.42
CA ALA A 173 1.46 -2.81 10.59
C ALA A 173 2.02 -1.39 10.79
N TYR A 174 2.33 -0.69 9.70
CA TYR A 174 2.78 0.70 9.73
C TYR A 174 1.69 1.67 10.16
N GLY A 175 0.44 1.48 9.71
CA GLY A 175 -0.68 2.30 10.15
C GLY A 175 -1.04 2.10 11.62
N LYS A 176 -0.98 0.87 12.13
CA LYS A 176 -1.12 0.60 13.58
C LYS A 176 -0.01 1.30 14.38
N ARG A 177 1.23 1.24 13.89
CA ARG A 177 2.38 1.90 14.53
C ARG A 177 2.25 3.43 14.47
N ALA A 178 1.79 3.99 13.35
CA ALA A 178 1.55 5.41 13.17
C ALA A 178 0.48 5.92 14.15
N LEU A 179 -0.59 5.14 14.34
CA LEU A 179 -1.66 5.47 15.28
C LEU A 179 -1.14 5.54 16.72
N VAL A 180 -0.34 4.54 17.14
CA VAL A 180 0.31 4.52 18.46
C VAL A 180 1.16 5.77 18.66
N VAL A 181 2.01 6.11 17.69
CA VAL A 181 2.90 7.27 17.75
C VAL A 181 2.10 8.58 17.84
N MET A 182 1.02 8.71 17.05
CA MET A 182 0.14 9.86 17.11
C MET A 182 -0.52 9.99 18.49
N TYR A 183 -1.08 8.90 19.03
CA TYR A 183 -1.72 8.91 20.33
C TYR A 183 -0.75 9.26 21.46
N LYS A 184 0.44 8.66 21.49
CA LYS A 184 1.46 9.01 22.48
C LYS A 184 1.89 10.47 22.39
N GLY A 185 1.99 11.00 21.17
CA GLY A 185 2.27 12.42 20.95
C GLY A 185 1.17 13.37 21.45
N ILE A 186 -0.10 13.07 21.14
CA ILE A 186 -1.25 13.87 21.61
C ILE A 186 -1.44 13.75 23.13
N MET A 187 -1.13 12.59 23.71
CA MET A 187 -1.18 12.36 25.16
C MET A 187 0.05 12.91 25.89
N GLU A 188 0.97 13.59 25.19
CA GLU A 188 2.19 14.19 25.73
C GLU A 188 3.10 13.14 26.42
N GLN A 189 3.04 11.88 25.99
CA GLN A 189 3.89 10.78 26.48
C GLN A 189 5.22 10.71 25.73
N ASP A 190 5.18 10.96 24.42
CA ASP A 190 6.34 11.02 23.51
C ASP A 190 6.28 12.31 22.68
N SER A 191 7.39 12.72 22.06
CA SER A 191 7.39 13.83 21.11
C SER A 191 6.77 13.41 19.76
N LEU A 192 6.02 14.32 19.13
CA LEU A 192 5.51 14.08 17.78
C LEU A 192 6.67 14.12 16.78
N PRO A 193 6.82 13.11 15.91
CA PRO A 193 7.93 13.05 14.95
C PRO A 193 7.72 13.97 13.74
N VAL A 194 6.54 14.59 13.62
CA VAL A 194 6.16 15.51 12.55
C VAL A 194 5.45 16.72 13.16
N VAL A 195 5.56 17.88 12.50
CA VAL A 195 4.83 19.09 12.89
C VAL A 195 3.35 18.91 12.56
N PRO A 196 2.41 19.18 13.48
CA PRO A 196 0.98 19.06 13.20
C PRO A 196 0.49 20.00 12.08
N PRO A 197 -0.58 19.62 11.38
CA PRO A 197 -1.13 20.43 10.29
C PRO A 197 -1.57 21.83 10.76
N GLY A 198 -1.10 22.86 10.05
CA GLY A 198 -1.37 24.26 10.38
C GLY A 198 -0.53 24.84 11.54
N CYS A 199 0.48 24.10 12.02
CA CYS A 199 1.46 24.57 13.00
C CYS A 199 2.80 24.88 12.32
N SER A 200 3.64 25.69 12.98
CA SER A 200 5.02 25.95 12.55
C SER A 200 5.99 25.49 13.64
N SER A 201 7.13 24.92 13.25
CA SER A 201 8.23 24.55 14.16
C SER A 201 8.79 25.73 14.94
N GLU A 202 8.60 26.96 14.45
CA GLU A 202 9.06 28.19 15.09
C GLU A 202 8.08 28.72 16.15
N LYS A 203 6.83 28.23 16.15
CA LYS A 203 5.76 28.72 17.04
C LYS A 203 5.19 27.59 17.90
N LEU A 204 5.87 27.30 19.00
CA LEU A 204 5.50 26.26 19.98
C LEU A 204 4.05 26.37 20.50
N GLU A 205 3.53 27.59 20.64
CA GLU A 205 2.15 27.84 21.09
C GLU A 205 1.09 27.21 20.17
N THR A 206 1.34 27.21 18.85
CA THR A 206 0.41 26.64 17.87
C THR A 206 0.33 25.11 17.97
N ILE A 207 1.44 24.47 18.34
CA ILE A 207 1.51 23.01 18.56
C ILE A 207 0.75 22.66 19.85
N GLN A 208 0.91 23.46 20.91
CA GLN A 208 0.21 23.22 22.17
C GLN A 208 -1.31 23.39 22.02
N ASP A 209 -1.76 24.44 21.32
CA ASP A 209 -3.19 24.64 21.02
C ASP A 209 -3.78 23.47 20.21
N PHE A 210 -3.04 22.98 19.22
CA PHE A 210 -3.43 21.79 18.47
C PHE A 210 -3.58 20.56 19.38
N ILE A 211 -2.59 20.29 20.26
CA ILE A 211 -2.62 19.15 21.18
C ILE A 211 -3.83 19.22 22.11
N VAL A 212 -4.13 20.40 22.66
CA VAL A 212 -5.30 20.61 23.54
C VAL A 212 -6.60 20.30 22.80
N LYS A 213 -6.77 20.83 21.58
CA LYS A 213 -7.96 20.58 20.74
C LYS A 213 -8.07 19.12 20.32
N ALA A 214 -6.96 18.50 19.93
CA ALA A 214 -6.88 17.09 19.56
C ALA A 214 -7.29 16.19 20.72
N LYS A 215 -6.78 16.46 21.92
CA LYS A 215 -7.10 15.70 23.13
C LYS A 215 -8.56 15.81 23.52
N ALA A 216 -9.12 17.03 23.51
CA ALA A 216 -10.55 17.24 23.75
C ALA A 216 -11.44 16.52 22.72
N ALA A 217 -11.02 16.51 21.45
CA ALA A 217 -11.71 15.76 20.40
C ALA A 217 -11.65 14.24 20.61
N LEU A 218 -10.51 13.68 21.01
CA LEU A 218 -10.40 12.24 21.29
C LEU A 218 -11.22 11.81 22.51
N VAL A 219 -11.36 12.69 23.51
CA VAL A 219 -12.27 12.49 24.65
C VAL A 219 -13.73 12.50 24.19
N SER A 220 -14.13 13.48 23.37
CA SER A 220 -15.54 13.62 22.95
C SER A 220 -16.07 12.43 22.14
N VAL A 221 -15.19 11.73 21.41
CA VAL A 221 -15.54 10.52 20.67
C VAL A 221 -15.31 9.22 21.44
N GLY A 222 -14.85 9.30 22.69
CA GLY A 222 -14.65 8.15 23.58
C GLY A 222 -13.46 7.26 23.23
N ILE A 223 -12.44 7.82 22.56
CA ILE A 223 -11.13 7.17 22.37
C ILE A 223 -10.33 7.28 23.66
N VAL A 224 -10.26 8.48 24.24
CA VAL A 224 -9.67 8.71 25.57
C VAL A 224 -10.78 8.53 26.60
N ARG A 225 -10.54 7.68 27.60
CA ARG A 225 -11.46 7.39 28.71
C ARG A 225 -10.85 7.78 30.05
N ASP A 226 -11.66 7.74 31.10
CA ASP A 226 -11.27 7.99 32.49
C ASP A 226 -10.59 9.34 32.68
N THR A 227 -11.21 10.40 32.15
CA THR A 227 -10.73 11.77 32.35
C THR A 227 -10.91 12.16 33.82
N VAL A 228 -9.82 12.18 34.58
CA VAL A 228 -9.82 12.76 35.93
C VAL A 228 -9.52 14.25 35.79
N LEU A 229 -10.43 15.09 36.27
CA LEU A 229 -10.16 16.51 36.52
C LEU A 229 -9.23 16.57 37.73
N ALA A 230 -7.97 16.96 37.53
CA ALA A 230 -7.08 17.18 38.65
C ALA A 230 -7.60 18.38 39.48
N ASN A 231 -8.08 18.11 40.70
CA ASN A 231 -8.41 19.15 41.67
C ASN A 231 -7.12 19.62 42.36
N GLY A 232 -6.51 20.68 41.84
CA GLY A 232 -5.29 21.32 42.37
C GLY A 232 -4.73 22.33 41.36
N LYS A 233 -3.75 23.16 41.76
CA LYS A 233 -3.20 24.37 41.08
C LYS A 233 -2.89 24.30 39.57
N ASP A 234 -3.00 23.14 38.93
CA ASP A 234 -2.92 22.90 37.48
C ASP A 234 -4.32 22.67 36.89
N SER A 235 -5.22 23.64 37.03
CA SER A 235 -6.56 23.60 36.46
C SER A 235 -6.50 23.65 34.92
N GLY A 236 -6.41 22.49 34.27
CA GLY A 236 -6.48 22.40 32.80
C GLY A 236 -5.95 21.12 32.16
N LYS A 237 -5.16 20.29 32.87
CA LYS A 237 -4.66 19.03 32.32
C LYS A 237 -5.71 17.93 32.45
N LEU A 238 -6.42 17.65 31.35
CA LEU A 238 -7.20 16.43 31.18
C LEU A 238 -6.23 15.23 31.24
N SER A 239 -6.23 14.46 32.32
CA SER A 239 -5.52 13.17 32.37
C SER A 239 -6.53 12.07 32.05
N GLY A 240 -6.46 11.53 30.84
CA GLY A 240 -7.25 10.37 30.42
C GLY A 240 -6.33 9.29 29.88
N ARG A 241 -6.83 8.06 29.74
CA ARG A 241 -6.07 6.93 29.18
C ARG A 241 -6.74 6.36 27.95
N ILE A 242 -5.92 5.90 27.02
CA ILE A 242 -6.34 5.09 25.89
C ILE A 242 -6.06 3.64 26.28
N VAL A 243 -7.06 2.77 26.17
CA VAL A 243 -6.89 1.34 26.49
C VAL A 243 -5.95 0.70 25.47
N ASP A 244 -5.05 -0.19 25.89
CA ASP A 244 -4.06 -0.82 25.01
C ASP A 244 -4.67 -1.52 23.79
N SER A 245 -5.86 -2.11 23.95
CA SER A 245 -6.63 -2.70 22.85
C SER A 245 -6.99 -1.69 21.75
N ASP A 246 -7.28 -0.44 22.14
CA ASP A 246 -7.67 0.64 21.22
C ASP A 246 -6.45 1.38 20.63
N MET A 247 -5.26 1.23 21.23
CA MET A 247 -4.03 1.89 20.78
C MET A 247 -3.61 1.48 19.35
N HIS A 248 -3.96 0.25 18.95
CA HIS A 248 -3.62 -0.33 17.65
C HIS A 248 -4.83 -0.46 16.72
N ASP A 249 -6.02 -0.03 17.16
CA ASP A 249 -7.28 -0.20 16.42
C ASP A 249 -7.55 0.99 15.50
N VAL A 250 -6.96 0.91 14.30
CA VAL A 250 -7.13 1.91 13.25
C VAL A 250 -8.59 1.98 12.78
N GLY A 251 -9.32 0.87 12.77
CA GLY A 251 -10.74 0.84 12.42
C GLY A 251 -11.56 1.69 13.38
N ARG A 252 -11.37 1.47 14.69
CA ARG A 252 -12.04 2.24 15.73
C ARG A 252 -11.70 3.72 15.66
N PHE A 253 -10.41 4.07 15.57
CA PHE A 253 -9.99 5.48 15.44
C PHE A 253 -10.78 6.19 14.33
N LEU A 254 -10.79 5.60 13.14
CA LEU A 254 -11.37 6.21 11.96
C LEU A 254 -12.90 6.28 12.02
N ASN A 255 -13.54 5.28 12.62
CA ASN A 255 -14.98 5.30 12.86
C ASN A 255 -15.37 6.40 13.86
N ARG A 256 -14.53 6.63 14.87
CA ARG A 256 -14.79 7.60 15.94
C ARG A 256 -14.59 9.04 15.47
N ILE A 257 -13.55 9.33 14.67
CA ILE A 257 -13.32 10.69 14.19
C ILE A 257 -14.39 11.21 13.22
N LEU A 258 -15.20 10.35 12.59
CA LEU A 258 -16.36 10.80 11.80
C LEU A 258 -17.44 11.49 12.65
N GLY A 259 -17.42 11.29 13.97
CA GLY A 259 -18.27 12.02 14.90
C GLY A 259 -17.79 13.44 15.19
N LEU A 260 -16.61 13.84 14.70
CA LEU A 260 -16.02 15.14 14.96
C LEU A 260 -16.43 16.18 13.90
N PRO A 261 -16.36 17.48 14.25
CA PRO A 261 -16.44 18.56 13.27
C PRO A 261 -15.38 18.41 12.15
N PRO A 262 -15.71 18.77 10.89
CA PRO A 262 -14.80 18.58 9.74
C PRO A 262 -13.38 19.13 9.91
N ASP A 263 -13.23 20.31 10.53
CA ASP A 263 -11.92 20.94 10.71
C ASP A 263 -10.99 20.08 11.60
N ILE A 264 -11.40 19.76 12.82
CA ILE A 264 -10.58 18.95 13.74
C ILE A 264 -10.43 17.51 13.26
N GLN A 265 -11.45 16.95 12.60
CA GLN A 265 -11.38 15.64 11.97
C GLN A 265 -10.26 15.60 10.91
N ASN A 266 -10.23 16.56 10.00
CA ASN A 266 -9.25 16.60 8.93
C ASN A 266 -7.85 16.81 9.48
N ARG A 267 -7.66 17.70 10.47
CA ARG A 267 -6.33 17.91 11.07
C ARG A 267 -5.80 16.67 11.79
N LEU A 268 -6.65 15.96 12.55
CA LEU A 268 -6.26 14.70 13.20
C LEU A 268 -5.90 13.63 12.17
N PHE A 269 -6.69 13.53 11.09
CA PHE A 269 -6.43 12.58 10.03
C PHE A 269 -5.13 12.92 9.27
N GLU A 270 -4.90 14.19 8.92
CA GLU A 270 -3.67 14.64 8.27
C GLU A 270 -2.43 14.39 9.12
N LEU A 271 -2.50 14.62 10.44
CA LEU A 271 -1.41 14.26 11.35
C LEU A 271 -1.10 12.75 11.30
N PHE A 272 -2.14 11.91 11.35
CA PHE A 272 -1.99 10.46 11.23
C PHE A 272 -1.30 10.07 9.90
N ILE A 273 -1.69 10.67 8.79
CA ILE A 273 -1.10 10.44 7.47
C ILE A 273 0.37 10.85 7.43
N SER A 274 0.70 12.04 7.91
CA SER A 274 2.09 12.54 7.95
C SER A 274 3.02 11.61 8.75
N ILE A 275 2.55 11.08 9.88
CA ILE A 275 3.30 10.10 10.68
C ILE A 275 3.45 8.79 9.91
N LEU A 276 2.38 8.31 9.28
CA LEU A 276 2.42 7.08 8.49
C LEU A 276 3.40 7.18 7.33
N ASP A 277 3.38 8.29 6.59
CA ASP A 277 4.29 8.52 5.47
C ASP A 277 5.75 8.53 5.93
N LEU A 278 6.04 9.18 7.06
CA LEU A 278 7.37 9.16 7.67
C LEU A 278 7.80 7.72 8.03
N LEU A 279 6.92 6.93 8.64
CA LEU A 279 7.22 5.53 8.99
C LEU A 279 7.43 4.66 7.75
N ILE A 280 6.65 4.86 6.70
CA ILE A 280 6.79 4.16 5.42
C ILE A 280 8.08 4.57 4.73
N GLN A 281 8.44 5.85 4.72
CA GLN A 281 9.71 6.34 4.19
C GLN A 281 10.90 5.72 4.94
N ASN A 282 10.87 5.75 6.27
CA ASN A 282 11.90 5.10 7.09
C ASN A 282 11.99 3.60 6.80
N ALA A 283 10.86 2.91 6.68
CA ALA A 283 10.83 1.51 6.33
C ALA A 283 11.33 1.22 4.90
N ARG A 284 11.11 2.12 3.94
CA ARG A 284 11.69 2.01 2.59
C ARG A 284 13.21 2.17 2.65
N ILE A 285 13.69 3.15 3.39
CA ILE A 285 15.13 3.39 3.60
C ILE A 285 15.78 2.19 4.29
N GLU A 286 15.10 1.56 5.24
CA GLU A 286 15.56 0.35 5.95
C GLU A 286 15.34 -0.96 5.17
N GLY A 287 14.70 -0.92 4.00
CA GLY A 287 14.42 -2.11 3.18
C GLY A 287 13.33 -3.05 3.77
N ASN A 288 12.52 -2.54 4.70
CA ASN A 288 11.50 -3.30 5.44
C ASN A 288 10.09 -3.25 4.82
N LEU A 289 9.84 -2.39 3.81
CA LEU A 289 8.52 -2.17 3.23
C LEU A 289 8.12 -3.24 2.20
N ASP A 290 7.05 -3.97 2.50
CA ASP A 290 6.47 -4.99 1.62
C ASP A 290 5.55 -4.33 0.56
N SER A 291 6.03 -4.23 -0.68
CA SER A 291 5.43 -3.42 -1.75
C SER A 291 4.72 -4.23 -2.84
N GLY A 292 4.41 -5.50 -2.59
CA GLY A 292 3.80 -6.38 -3.59
C GLY A 292 4.88 -7.03 -4.46
N ILE A 293 4.73 -6.95 -5.80
CA ILE A 293 5.73 -7.49 -6.72
C ILE A 293 6.91 -6.53 -6.76
N VAL A 294 8.08 -7.00 -6.35
CA VAL A 294 9.32 -6.21 -6.36
C VAL A 294 10.06 -6.44 -7.67
N ASP A 295 10.29 -5.37 -8.43
CA ASP A 295 11.13 -5.42 -9.62
C ASP A 295 12.59 -5.53 -9.22
N ILE A 296 13.24 -6.63 -9.61
CA ILE A 296 14.68 -6.77 -9.46
C ILE A 296 15.33 -6.05 -10.64
N LYS A 297 16.09 -5.00 -10.31
CA LYS A 297 16.89 -4.26 -11.28
C LYS A 297 18.36 -4.57 -11.09
N ALA A 298 19.05 -4.72 -12.22
CA ALA A 298 20.49 -4.81 -12.33
C ALA A 298 20.88 -4.33 -13.74
N ASN A 299 22.16 -4.05 -13.96
CA ASN A 299 22.66 -3.65 -15.27
C ASN A 299 22.69 -4.84 -16.22
N VAL A 300 23.00 -6.03 -15.71
CA VAL A 300 22.96 -7.30 -16.43
C VAL A 300 22.18 -8.32 -15.58
N ILE A 301 21.27 -9.04 -16.22
CA ILE A 301 20.46 -10.10 -15.63
C ILE A 301 20.49 -11.30 -16.57
N GLU A 302 21.19 -12.35 -16.15
CA GLU A 302 21.35 -13.57 -16.94
C GLU A 302 20.75 -14.77 -16.21
N LEU A 303 20.03 -15.61 -16.96
CA LEU A 303 19.55 -16.89 -16.45
C LEU A 303 20.73 -17.87 -16.42
N GLN A 304 20.97 -18.48 -15.28
CA GLN A 304 22.03 -19.46 -15.08
C GLN A 304 21.48 -20.87 -15.35
N GLY A 305 22.06 -21.55 -16.35
CA GLY A 305 21.72 -22.93 -16.68
C GLY A 305 20.27 -23.12 -17.15
N THR A 306 19.80 -24.36 -17.11
CA THR A 306 18.41 -24.72 -17.42
C THR A 306 17.54 -24.59 -16.16
N PRO A 307 16.33 -24.00 -16.27
CA PRO A 307 15.39 -23.95 -15.15
C PRO A 307 15.03 -25.35 -14.67
N LYS A 308 15.01 -25.55 -13.35
CA LYS A 308 14.78 -26.87 -12.74
C LYS A 308 13.32 -27.03 -12.37
N THR A 309 12.64 -28.06 -12.87
CA THR A 309 11.28 -28.39 -12.41
C THR A 309 11.36 -29.01 -11.01
N VAL A 310 10.78 -28.33 -10.02
CA VAL A 310 10.89 -28.71 -8.60
C VAL A 310 9.63 -29.35 -8.04
N HIS A 311 8.49 -29.20 -8.72
CA HIS A 311 7.22 -29.81 -8.34
C HIS A 311 6.31 -29.89 -9.54
N GLU A 312 5.48 -30.93 -9.62
CA GLU A 312 4.43 -31.07 -10.63
C GLU A 312 3.10 -31.39 -9.91
N ASP A 313 2.08 -30.57 -10.16
CA ASP A 313 0.78 -30.73 -9.52
C ASP A 313 0.03 -31.92 -10.13
N GLN A 314 -0.32 -32.91 -9.30
CA GLN A 314 -0.92 -34.16 -9.75
C GLN A 314 -2.32 -34.00 -10.38
N MET A 315 -3.02 -32.91 -10.07
CA MET A 315 -4.39 -32.67 -10.56
C MET A 315 -4.41 -31.88 -11.87
N SER A 316 -3.48 -30.95 -12.07
CA SER A 316 -3.43 -30.07 -13.24
C SER A 316 -2.30 -30.36 -14.23
N GLY A 317 -1.29 -31.15 -13.84
CA GLY A 317 -0.05 -31.37 -14.62
C GLY A 317 0.81 -30.11 -14.75
N ALA A 318 0.51 -29.05 -14.00
CA ALA A 318 1.26 -27.80 -14.06
C ALA A 318 2.51 -27.87 -13.16
N SER A 319 3.62 -27.36 -13.66
CA SER A 319 4.91 -27.43 -12.98
C SER A 319 5.25 -26.15 -12.19
N THR A 320 5.92 -26.32 -11.06
CA THR A 320 6.69 -25.27 -10.37
C THR A 320 8.14 -25.38 -10.81
N VAL A 321 8.74 -24.28 -11.22
CA VAL A 321 10.09 -24.24 -11.80
C VAL A 321 10.97 -23.28 -11.00
N LEU A 322 12.17 -23.71 -10.64
CA LEU A 322 13.22 -22.89 -10.05
C LEU A 322 14.10 -22.28 -11.13
N PHE A 323 14.16 -20.96 -11.14
CA PHE A 323 15.02 -20.15 -11.99
C PHE A 323 16.15 -19.56 -11.12
N THR A 324 17.39 -19.76 -11.54
CA THR A 324 18.56 -19.14 -10.90
C THR A 324 19.10 -18.06 -11.82
N PHE A 325 19.27 -16.85 -11.31
CA PHE A 325 19.75 -15.70 -12.06
C PHE A 325 21.04 -15.15 -11.48
N THR A 326 21.91 -14.67 -12.36
CA THR A 326 23.08 -13.87 -12.01
C THR A 326 22.76 -12.41 -12.28
N LEU A 327 22.87 -11.57 -11.25
CA LEU A 327 22.65 -10.13 -11.33
C LEU A 327 23.99 -9.41 -11.22
N ASP A 328 24.33 -8.56 -12.18
CA ASP A 328 25.44 -7.60 -12.06
C ASP A 328 24.87 -6.18 -11.89
N ARG A 329 25.10 -5.60 -10.70
CA ARG A 329 24.67 -4.23 -10.35
C ARG A 329 25.80 -3.20 -10.40
N GLY A 330 26.96 -3.60 -10.88
CA GLY A 330 28.14 -2.78 -10.85
C GLY A 330 28.06 -1.60 -11.80
N VAL A 331 28.57 -0.45 -11.36
CA VAL A 331 28.71 0.74 -12.20
C VAL A 331 30.16 0.86 -12.64
N THR A 332 30.41 0.78 -13.95
CA THR A 332 31.77 0.95 -14.49
C THR A 332 32.25 2.39 -14.32
N TRP A 333 33.56 2.60 -14.44
CA TRP A 333 34.13 3.94 -14.37
C TRP A 333 33.55 4.86 -15.46
N GLU A 334 33.36 4.35 -16.67
CA GLU A 334 32.81 5.10 -17.81
C GLU A 334 31.37 5.55 -17.52
N SER A 335 30.55 4.66 -16.95
CA SER A 335 29.18 4.96 -16.57
C SER A 335 29.13 6.01 -15.45
N ALA A 336 29.94 5.84 -14.40
CA ALA A 336 30.04 6.82 -13.31
C ALA A 336 30.53 8.19 -13.79
N SER A 337 31.51 8.22 -14.68
CA SER A 337 32.03 9.47 -15.26
C SER A 337 30.97 10.17 -16.10
N THR A 338 30.24 9.41 -16.91
CA THR A 338 29.14 9.96 -17.74
C THR A 338 28.04 10.56 -16.86
N MET A 339 27.66 9.91 -15.75
CA MET A 339 26.68 10.46 -14.81
C MET A 339 27.09 11.81 -14.24
N LEU A 340 28.40 11.99 -13.95
CA LEU A 340 28.93 13.26 -13.45
C LEU A 340 28.93 14.32 -14.56
N ASP A 341 29.33 13.97 -15.77
CA ASP A 341 29.39 14.89 -16.91
C ASP A 341 27.99 15.38 -17.34
N GLU A 342 27.00 14.50 -17.36
CA GLU A 342 25.61 14.86 -17.66
C GLU A 342 25.06 15.86 -16.64
N LYS A 343 25.32 15.63 -15.35
CA LYS A 343 24.93 16.56 -14.28
C LYS A 343 25.62 17.92 -14.36
N GLN A 344 26.86 17.94 -14.83
CA GLN A 344 27.57 19.19 -15.09
C GLN A 344 26.98 19.95 -16.29
N LYS A 345 26.55 19.24 -17.34
CA LYS A 345 25.90 19.84 -18.52
C LYS A 345 24.51 20.39 -18.24
N ASP A 346 23.75 19.75 -17.35
CA ASP A 346 22.39 20.19 -16.97
C ASP A 346 22.35 21.47 -16.12
N GLY A 347 23.50 22.06 -15.77
CA GLY A 347 23.58 23.30 -14.98
C GLY A 347 23.15 23.15 -13.51
N LEU A 348 22.93 21.91 -13.06
CA LEU A 348 22.53 21.54 -11.69
C LEU A 348 23.72 21.12 -10.81
N SER A 349 24.95 21.41 -11.24
CA SER A 349 26.15 20.94 -10.54
C SER A 349 26.47 21.78 -9.29
N SER A 350 26.61 21.09 -8.17
CA SER A 350 27.10 21.63 -6.92
C SER A 350 28.62 21.62 -6.88
N ALA A 351 29.24 22.58 -6.18
CA ALA A 351 30.68 22.60 -5.96
C ALA A 351 31.20 21.33 -5.24
N ASN A 352 30.33 20.60 -4.53
CA ASN A 352 30.69 19.36 -3.86
C ASN A 352 30.36 18.10 -4.70
N ASP A 353 29.97 18.23 -5.96
CA ASP A 353 29.76 17.04 -6.81
C ASP A 353 31.11 16.46 -7.24
N GLY A 354 31.24 15.13 -7.25
CA GLY A 354 32.40 14.44 -7.78
C GLY A 354 32.75 13.15 -7.05
N PHE A 355 33.97 12.68 -7.27
CA PHE A 355 34.48 11.44 -6.69
C PHE A 355 35.11 11.65 -5.31
N TYR A 356 34.97 10.64 -4.45
CA TYR A 356 35.33 10.68 -3.05
C TYR A 356 36.02 9.38 -2.62
N GLU A 357 37.02 9.52 -1.75
CA GLU A 357 37.74 8.42 -1.10
C GLU A 357 37.40 8.40 0.39
N SER A 358 37.22 7.23 1.00
CA SER A 358 36.97 7.13 2.44
C SER A 358 38.17 7.66 3.24
N ARG A 359 37.91 8.47 4.28
CA ARG A 359 38.99 9.02 5.13
C ARG A 359 39.68 7.96 5.97
N ARG A 360 38.92 6.96 6.39
CA ARG A 360 39.40 5.81 7.16
C ARG A 360 39.34 4.59 6.27
N GLU A 361 40.33 3.72 6.46
CA GLU A 361 40.21 2.33 6.03
C GLU A 361 39.21 1.64 6.95
N TRP A 362 38.24 0.99 6.35
CA TRP A 362 37.28 0.17 7.07
C TRP A 362 37.06 -1.09 6.26
N LEU A 363 36.91 -2.23 6.94
CA LEU A 363 36.75 -3.53 6.29
C LEU A 363 37.94 -3.90 5.37
N GLY A 364 39.13 -3.41 5.72
CA GLY A 364 40.42 -3.79 5.12
C GLY A 364 40.84 -2.99 3.89
N ARG A 365 40.09 -1.95 3.48
CA ARG A 365 40.45 -1.10 2.34
C ARG A 365 39.90 0.32 2.45
N ARG A 366 40.33 1.19 1.54
CA ARG A 366 39.65 2.48 1.26
C ARG A 366 38.58 2.27 0.21
N HIS A 367 37.47 2.97 0.38
CA HIS A 367 36.31 2.86 -0.50
C HIS A 367 36.13 4.13 -1.32
N PHE A 368 35.70 3.96 -2.56
CA PHE A 368 35.49 5.02 -3.54
C PHE A 368 34.00 5.16 -3.86
N ILE A 369 33.52 6.40 -3.87
CA ILE A 369 32.12 6.72 -4.17
C ILE A 369 32.05 7.94 -5.08
N LEU A 370 30.94 8.05 -5.82
CA LEU A 370 30.56 9.23 -6.57
C LEU A 370 29.39 9.85 -5.80
N ALA A 371 29.48 11.15 -5.52
CA ALA A 371 28.44 11.88 -4.83
C ALA A 371 28.01 13.10 -5.65
N PHE A 372 26.71 13.32 -5.75
CA PHE A 372 26.14 14.51 -6.36
C PHE A 372 24.89 14.98 -5.62
N GLU A 373 24.65 16.28 -5.62
CA GLU A 373 23.53 16.90 -4.91
C GLU A 373 22.18 16.46 -5.48
N SER A 374 21.24 16.14 -4.60
CA SER A 374 19.87 15.76 -4.94
C SER A 374 19.03 17.01 -5.21
N SER A 375 17.78 16.82 -5.64
CA SER A 375 16.84 17.95 -5.84
C SER A 375 16.51 18.69 -4.53
N ALA A 376 16.73 18.06 -3.38
CA ALA A 376 16.67 18.68 -2.06
C ALA A 376 18.06 19.22 -1.67
N SER A 377 18.16 20.51 -1.42
CA SER A 377 19.44 21.18 -1.10
C SER A 377 20.09 20.58 0.15
N GLY A 378 21.41 20.34 0.07
CA GLY A 378 22.22 19.81 1.16
C GLY A 378 22.19 18.28 1.34
N MET A 379 21.45 17.55 0.49
CA MET A 379 21.41 16.09 0.45
C MET A 379 22.13 15.56 -0.78
N TYR A 380 22.97 14.54 -0.62
CA TYR A 380 23.79 13.96 -1.67
C TYR A 380 23.40 12.52 -1.95
N LYS A 381 23.14 12.24 -3.23
CA LYS A 381 23.00 10.89 -3.77
C LYS A 381 24.38 10.27 -3.92
N ILE A 382 24.47 8.98 -3.60
CA ILE A 382 25.75 8.28 -3.48
C ILE A 382 25.73 7.07 -4.41
N VAL A 383 26.66 7.02 -5.35
CA VAL A 383 26.85 5.89 -6.26
C VAL A 383 28.11 5.14 -5.84
N ARG A 384 28.00 3.81 -5.75
CA ARG A 384 29.11 2.92 -5.41
C ARG A 384 29.47 2.01 -6.59
N PRO A 385 30.75 1.64 -6.77
CA PRO A 385 31.17 0.72 -7.84
C PRO A 385 30.40 -0.60 -7.83
N ALA A 386 30.18 -1.18 -6.64
CA ALA A 386 29.60 -2.52 -6.50
C ALA A 386 28.07 -2.58 -6.71
N VAL A 387 27.33 -1.59 -6.22
CA VAL A 387 25.86 -1.66 -6.09
C VAL A 387 25.12 -0.53 -6.78
N GLY A 388 25.84 0.43 -7.36
CA GLY A 388 25.27 1.61 -7.99
C GLY A 388 24.70 2.62 -6.99
N GLU A 389 23.62 3.28 -7.39
CA GLU A 389 22.98 4.34 -6.60
C GLU A 389 22.41 3.79 -5.28
N SER A 390 22.86 4.41 -4.19
CA SER A 390 22.43 4.15 -2.82
C SER A 390 21.02 4.71 -2.63
N ILE A 391 20.13 3.88 -2.07
CA ILE A 391 18.78 4.30 -1.68
C ILE A 391 18.84 5.42 -0.63
N ARG A 392 19.85 5.39 0.24
CA ARG A 392 20.07 6.38 1.29
C ARG A 392 20.99 7.49 0.79
N GLU A 393 20.47 8.72 0.80
CA GLU A 393 21.22 9.97 0.63
C GLU A 393 22.01 10.30 1.91
N MET A 394 23.08 11.08 1.77
CA MET A 394 23.90 11.58 2.88
C MET A 394 23.83 13.11 2.95
N THR A 395 23.82 13.67 4.15
CA THR A 395 23.98 15.12 4.30
C THR A 395 25.40 15.54 3.91
N LEU A 396 25.58 16.80 3.52
CA LEU A 396 26.92 17.34 3.23
C LEU A 396 27.90 17.16 4.40
N SER A 397 27.42 17.32 5.64
CA SER A 397 28.24 17.15 6.85
C SER A 397 28.66 15.69 7.04
N GLU A 398 27.75 14.74 6.85
CA GLU A 398 28.06 13.31 6.92
C GLU A 398 29.06 12.89 5.84
N LEU A 399 28.86 13.36 4.60
CA LEU A 399 29.76 13.09 3.47
C LEU A 399 31.16 13.61 3.74
N LYS A 400 31.31 14.88 4.16
CA LYS A 400 32.62 15.49 4.47
C LYS A 400 33.31 14.85 5.66
N ASN A 401 32.56 14.32 6.62
CA ASN A 401 33.11 13.63 7.79
C ASN A 401 33.65 12.25 7.44
N LYS A 402 32.97 11.50 6.56
CA LYS A 402 33.33 10.12 6.21
C LYS A 402 34.30 10.02 5.04
N TYR A 403 34.21 10.95 4.08
CA TYR A 403 34.94 10.90 2.82
C TYR A 403 35.72 12.20 2.55
N ARG A 404 36.70 12.10 1.65
CA ARG A 404 37.50 13.21 1.13
C ARG A 404 37.31 13.28 -0.37
N LYS A 405 36.93 14.45 -0.88
CA LYS A 405 36.80 14.70 -2.32
C LYS A 405 38.16 14.54 -3.00
N LEU A 406 38.18 13.85 -4.14
CA LEU A 406 39.38 13.66 -4.95
C LEU A 406 39.47 14.74 -6.02
N SER A 407 40.64 15.34 -6.17
CA SER A 407 40.97 16.24 -7.29
C SER A 407 41.59 15.50 -8.48
N SER A 408 42.29 14.39 -8.23
CA SER A 408 42.88 13.54 -9.28
C SER A 408 41.85 12.51 -9.76
N LEU A 409 41.45 12.62 -11.03
CA LEU A 409 40.59 11.65 -11.69
C LEU A 409 41.27 10.30 -11.89
N GLU A 410 42.59 10.27 -12.11
CA GLU A 410 43.34 9.02 -12.25
C GLU A 410 43.30 8.19 -10.97
N LYS A 411 43.48 8.84 -9.80
CA LYS A 411 43.35 8.16 -8.51
C LYS A 411 41.93 7.66 -8.28
N ALA A 412 40.93 8.46 -8.65
CA ALA A 412 39.53 8.06 -8.55
C ALA A 412 39.23 6.85 -9.45
N ARG A 413 39.73 6.85 -10.69
CA ARG A 413 39.59 5.76 -11.66
C ARG A 413 40.19 4.47 -11.14
N SER A 414 41.47 4.49 -10.78
CA SER A 414 42.17 3.29 -10.31
C SER A 414 41.50 2.71 -9.07
N GLY A 415 41.08 3.54 -8.11
CA GLY A 415 40.37 3.08 -6.93
C GLY A 415 38.97 2.54 -7.21
N TRP A 416 38.26 3.15 -8.16
CA TRP A 416 36.93 2.71 -8.59
C TRP A 416 36.99 1.37 -9.31
N GLU A 417 37.92 1.21 -10.27
CA GLU A 417 38.10 -0.02 -11.04
C GLU A 417 38.55 -1.18 -10.14
N ASP A 418 39.44 -0.93 -9.17
CA ASP A 418 39.86 -1.94 -8.19
C ASP A 418 38.69 -2.40 -7.30
N GLU A 419 37.89 -1.45 -6.77
CA GLU A 419 36.71 -1.80 -5.98
C GLU A 419 35.63 -2.49 -6.83
N TYR A 420 35.46 -2.07 -8.09
CA TYR A 420 34.55 -2.69 -9.05
C TYR A 420 34.94 -4.15 -9.33
N GLU A 421 36.23 -4.44 -9.53
CA GLU A 421 36.70 -5.78 -9.84
C GLU A 421 36.62 -6.69 -8.61
N VAL A 422 37.10 -6.22 -7.47
CA VAL A 422 37.12 -7.02 -6.25
C VAL A 422 35.70 -7.32 -5.75
N SER A 423 34.75 -6.39 -5.90
CA SER A 423 33.37 -6.59 -5.47
C SER A 423 32.61 -7.68 -6.26
N SER A 424 33.14 -8.15 -7.39
CA SER A 424 32.59 -9.30 -8.12
C SER A 424 32.61 -10.60 -7.28
N LYS A 425 33.68 -10.81 -6.51
CA LYS A 425 33.92 -12.05 -5.73
C LYS A 425 33.86 -11.82 -4.22
N GLN A 426 34.11 -10.59 -3.78
CA GLN A 426 34.29 -10.28 -2.37
C GLN A 426 33.15 -9.43 -1.83
N CYS A 427 32.64 -9.80 -0.67
CA CYS A 427 31.61 -9.02 0.01
C CYS A 427 32.18 -7.70 0.57
N MET A 428 31.29 -6.76 0.88
CA MET A 428 31.70 -5.46 1.43
C MET A 428 32.42 -5.57 2.79
N HIS A 429 32.24 -6.68 3.51
CA HIS A 429 32.91 -6.91 4.81
C HIS A 429 34.40 -7.25 4.70
N GLY A 430 34.93 -7.32 3.48
CA GLY A 430 36.34 -7.61 3.26
C GLY A 430 36.67 -9.09 3.39
N PRO A 431 37.97 -9.44 3.43
CA PRO A 431 38.43 -10.82 3.31
C PRO A 431 38.19 -11.61 4.61
N ASN A 432 38.15 -10.91 5.73
CA ASN A 432 37.92 -11.47 7.07
C ASN A 432 36.42 -11.55 7.43
N CYS A 433 35.54 -11.69 6.45
CA CYS A 433 34.11 -11.79 6.71
C CYS A 433 33.80 -13.07 7.48
N LYS A 434 33.09 -12.96 8.61
CA LYS A 434 32.68 -14.11 9.43
C LYS A 434 31.82 -15.13 8.68
N LEU A 435 31.20 -14.73 7.57
CA LEU A 435 30.32 -15.56 6.75
C LEU A 435 31.05 -16.12 5.50
N GLY A 436 32.32 -15.75 5.28
CA GLY A 436 33.14 -16.23 4.17
C GLY A 436 32.46 -16.08 2.81
N ASP A 437 32.55 -17.14 2.00
CA ASP A 437 32.07 -17.17 0.61
C ASP A 437 30.54 -17.07 0.47
N TYR A 438 29.80 -17.41 1.53
CA TYR A 438 28.34 -17.34 1.58
C TYR A 438 27.83 -15.90 1.78
N CYS A 439 28.71 -14.92 2.06
CA CYS A 439 28.32 -13.54 2.23
C CYS A 439 28.10 -12.85 0.87
N GLN A 440 26.85 -12.68 0.48
CA GLN A 440 26.49 -11.92 -0.74
C GLN A 440 26.33 -10.41 -0.49
N THR A 441 26.50 -9.94 0.75
CA THR A 441 26.25 -8.54 1.12
C THR A 441 27.24 -7.59 0.44
N GLY A 442 26.72 -6.68 -0.37
CA GLY A 442 27.52 -5.66 -1.07
C GLY A 442 28.42 -6.22 -2.17
N ARG A 443 28.23 -7.48 -2.60
CA ARG A 443 28.83 -7.99 -3.83
C ARG A 443 28.14 -7.38 -5.05
N ARG A 444 28.93 -7.19 -6.10
CA ARG A 444 28.49 -6.70 -7.41
C ARG A 444 27.67 -7.74 -8.15
N ILE A 445 28.21 -8.96 -8.17
CA ILE A 445 27.57 -10.13 -8.77
C ILE A 445 26.83 -10.87 -7.66
N GLN A 446 25.52 -11.05 -7.85
CA GLN A 446 24.67 -11.75 -6.90
C GLN A 446 23.86 -12.82 -7.60
N GLU A 447 23.85 -14.01 -7.01
CA GLU A 447 22.95 -15.07 -7.41
C GLU A 447 21.59 -14.89 -6.74
N VAL A 448 20.52 -15.00 -7.52
CA VAL A 448 19.14 -14.87 -7.08
C VAL A 448 18.30 -16.04 -7.57
N ASN A 449 17.58 -16.68 -6.65
CA ASN A 449 16.76 -17.85 -6.91
C ASN A 449 15.27 -17.48 -6.88
N VAL A 450 14.52 -17.81 -7.93
CA VAL A 450 13.10 -17.49 -8.09
C VAL A 450 12.29 -18.72 -8.47
N LEU A 451 11.26 -19.03 -7.69
CA LEU A 451 10.27 -20.06 -8.03
C LEU A 451 9.14 -19.45 -8.88
N GLY A 452 9.03 -19.87 -10.13
CA GLY A 452 7.94 -19.52 -11.04
C GLY A 452 7.02 -20.70 -11.35
N GLY A 453 5.98 -20.47 -12.16
CA GLY A 453 4.97 -21.49 -12.48
C GLY A 453 3.80 -21.50 -11.49
N ILE A 454 3.28 -22.68 -11.17
CA ILE A 454 2.10 -22.82 -10.29
C ILE A 454 2.48 -22.85 -8.81
N ILE A 455 2.47 -21.69 -8.17
CA ILE A 455 3.01 -21.54 -6.80
C ILE A 455 1.99 -21.86 -5.70
N LEU A 456 0.69 -21.71 -5.97
CA LEU A 456 -0.37 -21.85 -4.95
C LEU A 456 -0.39 -23.23 -4.25
N PRO A 457 -0.26 -24.37 -4.97
CA PRO A 457 -0.27 -25.70 -4.34
C PRO A 457 0.89 -25.90 -3.36
N VAL A 458 2.03 -25.29 -3.65
CA VAL A 458 3.28 -25.44 -2.87
C VAL A 458 3.50 -24.30 -1.86
N TRP A 459 2.58 -23.34 -1.79
CA TRP A 459 2.73 -22.12 -0.99
C TRP A 459 2.98 -22.41 0.49
N GLY A 460 2.15 -23.27 1.11
CA GLY A 460 2.27 -23.62 2.53
C GLY A 460 3.58 -24.35 2.85
N THR A 461 4.07 -25.17 1.92
CA THR A 461 5.34 -25.89 2.04
C THR A 461 6.52 -24.91 2.03
N ILE A 462 6.50 -23.94 1.11
CA ILE A 462 7.54 -22.89 1.03
C ILE A 462 7.51 -22.03 2.30
N GLU A 463 6.33 -21.62 2.76
CA GLU A 463 6.19 -20.80 3.98
C GLU A 463 6.77 -21.53 5.21
N LYS A 464 6.47 -22.83 5.34
CA LYS A 464 7.03 -23.68 6.39
C LYS A 464 8.56 -23.78 6.30
N ALA A 465 9.12 -23.97 5.11
CA ALA A 465 10.58 -24.00 4.90
C ALA A 465 11.24 -22.65 5.26
N LEU A 466 10.66 -21.53 4.85
CA LEU A 466 11.17 -20.20 5.16
C LEU A 466 11.05 -19.84 6.65
N SER A 467 10.02 -20.32 7.35
CA SER A 467 9.82 -20.06 8.78
C SER A 467 10.98 -20.52 9.66
N LYS A 468 11.71 -21.56 9.21
CA LYS A 468 12.87 -22.18 9.86
C LYS A 468 14.16 -21.38 9.71
N GLN A 469 14.18 -20.34 8.87
CA GLN A 469 15.40 -19.57 8.58
C GLN A 469 15.86 -18.70 9.75
N ALA A 470 17.17 -18.62 10.01
CA ALA A 470 17.69 -17.86 11.16
C ALA A 470 17.45 -16.34 11.06
N ARG A 471 17.48 -15.78 9.85
CA ARG A 471 17.29 -14.34 9.61
C ARG A 471 15.83 -14.01 9.37
N GLN A 472 15.31 -13.03 10.10
CA GLN A 472 13.92 -12.58 9.95
C GLN A 472 13.60 -12.07 8.53
N SER A 473 14.58 -11.51 7.80
CA SER A 473 14.43 -11.11 6.40
C SER A 473 14.30 -12.29 5.44
N HIS A 474 14.86 -13.46 5.79
CA HIS A 474 14.77 -14.69 5.00
C HIS A 474 13.49 -15.47 5.28
N LYS A 475 12.79 -15.21 6.39
CA LYS A 475 11.49 -15.82 6.71
C LYS A 475 10.33 -15.28 5.87
N ARG A 476 10.54 -14.17 5.15
CA ARG A 476 9.47 -13.46 4.43
C ARG A 476 9.37 -13.97 2.99
N LEU A 477 8.16 -14.30 2.58
CA LEU A 477 7.81 -14.52 1.18
C LEU A 477 7.82 -13.18 0.44
N ARG A 478 8.51 -13.13 -0.70
CA ARG A 478 8.57 -11.94 -1.56
C ARG A 478 8.28 -12.35 -2.99
N VAL A 479 7.27 -11.75 -3.60
CA VAL A 479 7.03 -11.92 -5.03
C VAL A 479 7.92 -10.94 -5.77
N VAL A 480 8.69 -11.44 -6.74
CA VAL A 480 9.60 -10.64 -7.54
C VAL A 480 9.27 -10.77 -9.02
N ARG A 481 9.61 -9.72 -9.76
CA ARG A 481 9.63 -9.74 -11.22
C ARG A 481 11.05 -9.47 -11.69
N ILE A 482 11.51 -10.32 -12.59
CA ILE A 482 12.83 -10.27 -13.22
C ILE A 482 12.62 -10.18 -14.72
N GLU A 483 13.37 -9.30 -15.38
CA GLU A 483 13.45 -9.21 -16.83
C GLU A 483 14.92 -9.44 -17.22
N THR A 484 15.20 -10.49 -17.97
CA THR A 484 16.55 -10.82 -18.42
C THR A 484 17.03 -9.81 -19.46
N THR A 485 18.32 -9.45 -19.43
CA THR A 485 18.86 -8.39 -20.29
C THR A 485 19.16 -8.84 -21.71
N ALA A 486 19.45 -10.12 -21.92
CA ALA A 486 19.81 -10.65 -23.24
C ALA A 486 18.60 -10.88 -24.15
N ASP A 487 17.50 -11.38 -23.61
CA ASP A 487 16.33 -11.85 -24.37
C ASP A 487 14.99 -11.26 -23.89
N ASN A 488 15.01 -10.30 -22.96
CA ASN A 488 13.83 -9.61 -22.42
C ASN A 488 12.74 -10.55 -21.91
N ARG A 489 13.11 -11.76 -21.44
CA ARG A 489 12.16 -12.70 -20.85
C ARG A 489 11.77 -12.21 -19.46
N ARG A 490 10.47 -12.12 -19.25
CA ARG A 490 9.88 -11.67 -17.99
C ARG A 490 9.44 -12.87 -17.17
N ILE A 491 9.99 -12.98 -15.97
CA ILE A 491 9.69 -14.05 -15.03
C ILE A 491 9.15 -13.40 -13.75
N VAL A 492 7.99 -13.88 -13.32
CA VAL A 492 7.35 -13.48 -12.06
C VAL A 492 7.28 -14.71 -11.18
N GLY A 493 7.76 -14.58 -9.94
CA GLY A 493 7.82 -15.71 -9.04
C GLY A 493 8.15 -15.33 -7.60
N LEU A 494 8.31 -16.33 -6.74
CA LEU A 494 8.73 -16.14 -5.36
C LEU A 494 10.26 -16.12 -5.26
N LEU A 495 10.79 -15.07 -4.65
CA LEU A 495 12.20 -14.97 -4.31
C LEU A 495 12.53 -15.91 -3.15
N VAL A 496 13.40 -16.88 -3.40
CA VAL A 496 13.92 -17.80 -2.39
C VAL A 496 15.32 -17.33 -1.99
N PRO A 497 15.55 -16.97 -0.70
CA PRO A 497 16.89 -16.65 -0.23
C PRO A 497 17.84 -17.83 -0.46
N ASN A 498 19.09 -17.59 -0.87
CA ASN A 498 20.04 -18.67 -1.21
C ASN A 498 20.23 -19.67 -0.06
N ALA A 499 20.24 -19.19 1.19
CA ALA A 499 20.32 -20.04 2.38
C ALA A 499 19.09 -20.96 2.61
N ALA A 500 17.98 -20.69 1.93
CA ALA A 500 16.74 -21.44 2.04
C ALA A 500 16.46 -22.36 0.84
N VAL A 501 17.20 -22.24 -0.27
CA VAL A 501 16.95 -22.99 -1.51
C VAL A 501 16.92 -24.49 -1.24
N GLU A 502 17.96 -25.02 -0.60
CA GLU A 502 18.06 -26.45 -0.29
C GLU A 502 16.90 -26.93 0.60
N SER A 503 16.56 -26.17 1.65
CA SER A 503 15.45 -26.50 2.54
C SER A 503 14.08 -26.49 1.84
N VAL A 504 13.91 -25.60 0.86
CA VAL A 504 12.69 -25.53 0.05
C VAL A 504 12.64 -26.71 -0.91
N LEU A 505 13.73 -27.05 -1.59
CA LEU A 505 13.80 -28.21 -2.48
C LEU A 505 13.51 -29.52 -1.75
N GLN A 506 14.06 -29.71 -0.55
CA GLN A 506 13.80 -30.89 0.29
C GLN A 506 12.33 -31.01 0.69
N GLU A 507 11.69 -29.92 1.15
CA GLU A 507 10.27 -29.97 1.54
C GLU A 507 9.33 -30.12 0.33
N LEU A 508 9.77 -29.75 -0.88
CA LEU A 508 9.06 -30.02 -2.13
C LEU A 508 9.23 -31.47 -2.62
N GLY A 509 10.07 -32.27 -1.96
CA GLY A 509 10.36 -33.64 -2.36
C GLY A 509 11.18 -33.73 -3.64
N TRP A 510 11.90 -32.67 -4.00
CA TRP A 510 12.77 -32.67 -5.18
C TRP A 510 14.02 -33.52 -4.91
N VAL A 511 14.25 -34.51 -5.75
CA VAL A 511 15.45 -35.35 -5.75
C VAL A 511 16.28 -34.94 -6.96
N GLN A 512 17.57 -34.68 -6.74
CA GLN A 512 18.50 -34.41 -7.84
C GLN A 512 18.72 -35.72 -8.59
N ASP A 513 18.32 -35.78 -9.86
CA ASP A 513 18.69 -36.90 -10.74
C ASP A 513 20.22 -36.95 -10.84
N ILE A 514 20.78 -38.16 -10.75
CA ILE A 514 22.23 -38.40 -10.59
C ILE A 514 23.04 -38.06 -11.86
N ASP A 515 22.37 -37.69 -12.97
CA ASP A 515 22.99 -37.52 -14.29
C ASP A 515 23.08 -36.06 -14.81
N ASP A 516 22.94 -35.03 -13.95
CA ASP A 516 23.14 -33.60 -14.30
C ASP A 516 24.45 -32.99 -13.78
#